data_AF-A0A1L8SVT6-F1
#
_entry.id   AF-A0A1L8SVT6-F1
#
_cell.length_a   1.000
_cell.length_b   1.000
_cell.length_c   1.000
_cell.angle_alpha   90.00
_cell.angle_beta   90.00
_cell.angle_gamma   90.00
#
_symmetry.space_group_name_H-M   'P 1'
#
loop_
_entity.id
_entity.type
_entity.pdbx_description
1 polymer ?
#
loop_
_entity_poly.entity_id
_entity_poly.type
_entity_poly.pdbx_seq_one_letter_code
_entity_poly.pdbx_strand_id
1 'polypeptide(L)' 'MKEGLTEHNLVKLGVLEGDFHDFKKIQIEELPNHNQFISFYKNKNSCLSMIFDISKEELLDYFKENNLQDRVIIGDEE' A
#
# COMPACT_ATOMS: atom_id res chain seq x y z
N MET A 1 13.78 15.80 8.65
CA MET A 1 12.37 15.93 8.21
C MET A 1 11.69 14.62 8.56
N LYS A 2 10.78 14.64 9.53
CA LYS A 2 10.00 13.45 9.91
C LYS A 2 8.60 13.61 9.32
N GLU A 3 8.28 12.67 8.45
CA GLU A 3 6.95 12.09 8.23
C GLU A 3 5.81 13.03 7.80
N GLY A 4 5.41 12.86 6.53
CA GLY A 4 4.02 12.98 6.09
C GLY A 4 3.59 14.35 5.57
N LEU A 5 2.80 14.31 4.48
CA LEU A 5 2.02 15.42 3.91
C LEU A 5 2.76 16.28 2.87
N THR A 6 3.16 15.66 1.76
CA THR A 6 2.95 16.33 0.47
C THR A 6 1.45 16.31 0.17
N GLU A 7 0.90 17.42 -0.30
CA GLU A 7 -0.54 17.68 -0.50
C GLU A 7 -1.29 16.64 -1.38
N HIS A 8 -0.57 15.69 -1.97
CA HIS A 8 -1.10 14.64 -2.84
C HIS A 8 -1.27 13.26 -2.16
N ASN A 9 -0.71 13.03 -0.98
CA ASN A 9 -0.70 11.68 -0.36
C ASN A 9 -1.43 11.70 1.00
N LEU A 10 -2.76 11.56 0.95
CA LEU A 10 -3.59 11.33 2.14
C LEU A 10 -3.32 9.92 2.68
N VAL A 11 -2.68 9.84 3.85
CA VAL A 11 -2.56 8.58 4.60
C VAL A 11 -3.84 8.36 5.37
N LYS A 12 -4.56 7.27 5.08
CA LYS A 12 -5.76 6.86 5.82
C LYS A 12 -5.49 5.59 6.63
N LEU A 13 -6.13 5.47 7.79
CA LEU A 13 -6.28 4.19 8.48
C LEU A 13 -7.44 3.46 7.81
N GLY A 14 -7.17 2.29 7.24
CA GLY A 14 -8.10 1.61 6.34
C GLY A 14 -8.46 0.20 6.80
N VAL A 15 -9.66 -0.24 6.41
CA VAL A 15 -10.02 -1.66 6.30
C VAL A 15 -9.69 -2.08 4.87
N LEU A 16 -9.13 -3.28 4.69
CA LEU A 16 -8.72 -3.81 3.40
C LEU A 16 -9.96 -4.34 2.64
N GLU A 17 -10.85 -3.43 2.26
CA GLU A 17 -12.12 -3.73 1.60
C GLU A 17 -12.28 -2.78 0.40
N GLY A 18 -12.20 -3.34 -0.81
CA GLY A 18 -12.34 -2.55 -2.04
C GLY A 18 -11.75 -3.22 -3.28
N ASP A 19 -12.13 -2.70 -4.45
CA ASP A 19 -11.55 -3.11 -5.73
C ASP A 19 -10.25 -2.34 -5.99
N PHE A 20 -9.12 -3.05 -5.99
CA PHE A 20 -7.79 -2.47 -6.22
C PHE A 20 -7.27 -2.71 -7.66
N HIS A 21 -8.09 -3.24 -8.58
CA HIS A 21 -7.68 -3.53 -9.96
C HIS A 21 -7.36 -2.28 -10.78
N ASP A 22 -7.82 -1.12 -10.35
CA ASP A 22 -7.48 0.17 -10.96
C ASP A 22 -6.03 0.61 -10.70
N PHE A 23 -5.38 0.04 -9.69
CA PHE A 23 -4.01 0.38 -9.32
C PHE A 23 -3.00 -0.48 -10.09
N LYS A 24 -2.00 0.17 -10.67
CA LYS A 24 -0.97 -0.46 -11.50
C LYS A 24 0.20 -0.98 -10.69
N LYS A 25 0.44 -0.38 -9.52
CA LYS A 25 1.49 -0.77 -8.58
C LYS A 25 0.93 -0.64 -7.16
N ILE A 26 1.26 -1.63 -6.32
CA ILE A 26 0.96 -1.67 -4.90
C ILE A 26 2.31 -1.85 -4.20
N GLN A 27 2.71 -0.88 -3.39
CA GLN A 27 3.96 -0.94 -2.65
C GLN A 27 3.66 -1.19 -1.18
N ILE A 28 4.34 -2.15 -0.56
CA ILE A 28 4.20 -2.48 0.86
C ILE A 28 5.53 -2.20 1.56
N GLU A 29 5.46 -1.36 2.59
CA GLU A 29 6.57 -1.00 3.46
C GLU A 29 6.24 -1.36 4.91
N GLU A 30 7.20 -1.92 5.63
CA GLU A 30 7.03 -2.22 7.06
C GLU A 30 7.44 -1.00 7.89
N LEU A 31 6.54 -0.54 8.74
CA LEU A 31 6.80 0.56 9.67
C LEU A 31 7.47 0.04 10.96
N PRO A 32 8.19 0.90 11.72
CA PRO A 32 8.87 0.50 12.95
C PRO A 32 7.98 -0.09 14.04
N ASN A 33 6.66 0.11 13.94
CA ASN A 33 5.66 -0.42 14.85
C ASN A 33 5.01 -1.73 14.36
N HIS A 34 5.62 -2.40 13.38
CA HIS A 34 5.11 -3.62 12.72
C HIS A 34 3.86 -3.42 11.84
N ASN A 35 3.32 -2.20 11.76
CA ASN A 35 2.25 -1.89 10.83
C ASN A 35 2.79 -1.86 9.40
N GLN A 36 1.88 -2.04 8.44
CA GLN A 36 2.21 -2.05 7.03
C GLN A 36 1.71 -0.75 6.40
N PHE A 37 2.62 0.03 5.82
CA PHE A 37 2.31 1.18 5.00
C PHE A 37 2.18 0.72 3.54
N ILE A 38 1.00 0.92 2.95
CA ILE A 38 0.71 0.48 1.60
C ILE A 38 0.42 1.69 0.73
N SER A 39 1.13 1.78 -0.40
CA SER A 39 0.90 2.81 -1.41
C SER A 39 0.35 2.20 -2.70
N PHE A 40 -0.82 2.66 -3.11
CA PHE A 40 -1.57 2.24 -4.28
C PHE A 40 -1.42 3.28 -5.39
N TYR A 41 -0.71 2.96 -6.45
CA TYR A 41 -0.42 3.87 -7.56
C TYR A 41 -1.33 3.59 -8.75
N LYS A 42 -2.22 4.53 -9.09
CA LYS A 42 -3.04 4.49 -10.31
C LYS A 42 -2.24 5.01 -11.51
N ASN A 43 -1.46 6.06 -11.29
CA ASN A 43 -0.48 6.63 -12.22
C ASN A 43 0.57 7.44 -11.43
N LYS A 44 1.56 8.05 -12.12
CA LYS A 44 2.65 8.81 -11.49
C LYS A 44 2.18 9.97 -10.60
N ASN A 45 0.98 10.51 -10.84
CA ASN A 45 0.44 11.69 -10.15
C ASN A 45 -0.75 11.34 -9.23
N SER A 46 -1.11 10.06 -9.12
CA SER A 46 -2.28 9.59 -8.39
C SER A 46 -1.89 8.37 -7.57
N CYS A 47 -1.59 8.62 -6.30
CA CYS A 47 -1.32 7.62 -5.30
C CYS A 47 -2.34 7.73 -4.16
N LEU A 48 -2.71 6.60 -3.59
CA LEU A 48 -3.43 6.50 -2.32
C LEU A 48 -2.55 5.71 -1.36
N SER A 49 -2.31 6.22 -0.15
CA SER A 49 -1.55 5.47 0.85
C SER A 49 -2.40 5.17 2.08
N MET A 50 -2.22 3.97 2.64
CA MET A 50 -2.96 3.50 3.80
C MET A 50 -2.05 2.74 4.76
N ILE A 51 -2.33 2.84 6.06
CA ILE A 51 -1.65 2.04 7.08
C ILE A 51 -2.59 0.93 7.54
N PHE A 52 -2.06 -0.29 7.62
CA PHE A 52 -2.76 -1.46 8.10
C PHE A 52 -2.05 -2.08 9.31
N ASP A 53 -2.85 -2.53 10.27
CA ASP A 53 -2.42 -3.30 11.44
C ASP A 53 -2.69 -4.79 11.19
N ILE A 54 -2.14 -5.30 10.10
CA ILE A 54 -2.15 -6.73 9.72
C ILE A 54 -0.76 -7.11 9.24
N SER A 55 -0.42 -8.39 9.27
CA SER A 55 0.89 -8.83 8.83
C SER A 55 1.08 -8.65 7.32
N LYS A 56 2.34 -8.50 6.90
CA LYS A 56 2.72 -8.49 5.49
C LYS A 56 2.26 -9.76 4.78
N GLU A 57 2.33 -10.91 5.44
CA GLU A 57 1.93 -12.21 4.89
C GLU A 57 0.43 -12.24 4.56
N GLU A 58 -0.41 -11.78 5.48
CA GLU A 58 -1.85 -11.65 5.26
C GLU A 58 -2.19 -10.70 4.11
N LEU A 59 -1.43 -9.61 3.95
CA LEU A 59 -1.60 -8.70 2.81
C LEU A 59 -1.25 -9.36 1.48
N LEU A 60 -0.14 -10.11 1.44
CA LEU A 60 0.28 -10.81 0.23
C LEU A 60 -0.74 -11.87 -0.17
N ASP A 61 -1.26 -12.62 0.80
CA ASP A 61 -2.33 -13.60 0.57
C ASP A 61 -3.59 -12.92 0.04
N TYR A 62 -4.02 -11.80 0.64
CA TYR A 62 -5.16 -11.03 0.13
C TYR A 62 -4.95 -10.58 -1.33
N PHE A 63 -3.79 -10.00 -1.65
CA PHE A 63 -3.53 -9.53 -3.01
C PHE A 63 -3.45 -10.70 -4.00
N LYS A 64 -2.96 -11.86 -3.57
CA LYS A 64 -2.94 -13.08 -4.38
C LYS A 64 -4.34 -13.64 -4.63
N GLU A 65 -5.19 -13.72 -3.61
CA GLU A 65 -6.59 -14.14 -3.75
C GLU A 65 -7.38 -13.23 -4.70
N ASN A 66 -6.98 -11.96 -4.79
CA ASN A 66 -7.57 -10.97 -5.68
C ASN A 66 -6.87 -10.84 -7.05
N ASN A 67 -5.91 -11.72 -7.40
CA ASN A 67 -5.14 -11.68 -8.66
C ASN A 67 -4.34 -10.37 -8.88
N LEU A 68 -3.79 -9.80 -7.81
CA LEU A 68 -3.01 -8.56 -7.80
C LEU A 68 -1.54 -8.77 -7.46
N GLN A 69 -1.10 -10.00 -7.20
CA GLN A 69 0.26 -10.33 -6.76
C GLN A 69 1.35 -9.77 -7.70
N ASP A 70 1.11 -9.75 -9.01
CA ASP A 70 2.07 -9.28 -10.02
C ASP A 70 2.31 -7.75 -9.96
N ARG A 71 1.50 -7.04 -9.16
CA ARG A 71 1.56 -5.58 -8.98
C ARG A 71 2.17 -5.19 -7.64
N VAL A 72 2.41 -6.17 -6.76
CA VAL A 72 2.93 -5.94 -5.41
C VAL A 72 4.45 -5.84 -5.43
N ILE A 73 4.96 -4.77 -4.82
CA ILE A 73 6.39 -4.54 -4.59
C ILE A 73 6.61 -4.38 -3.09
N ILE A 74 7.65 -5.03 -2.56
CA ILE A 74 7.99 -5.01 -1.14
C ILE A 74 9.24 -4.15 -0.95
N GLY A 75 9.18 -3.18 -0.04
CA GLY A 75 10.27 -2.25 0.26
C GLY A 75 10.29 -1.02 -0.64
N ASP A 76 11.36 -0.23 -0.51
CA ASP A 76 11.61 0.96 -1.34
C ASP A 76 12.12 0.55 -2.73
N GLU A 77 11.46 1.01 -3.80
CA GLU A 77 12.13 1.04 -5.11
C GLU A 77 13.14 2.20 -5.10
N GLU A 78 14.44 1.86 -5.04
CA GLU A 78 15.56 2.77 -5.36
C GLU A 78 15.43 3.38 -6.77
#